data_AF-A0A3M7PKC7-F1
#
_entry.id   AF-A0A3M7PKC7-F1
#
_cell.length_a   1.000
_cell.length_b   1.000
_cell.length_c   1.000
_cell.angle_alpha   90.00
_cell.angle_beta   90.00
_cell.angle_gamma   90.00
#
_symmetry.space_group_name_H-M   'P 1'
#
loop_
_entity.id
_entity.type
_entity.pdbx_description
1 polymer ?
#
loop_
_entity_poly.entity_id
_entity_poly.type
_entity_poly.pdbx_seq_one_letter_code
_entity_poly.pdbx_strand_id
1 'polypeptide(L)'
;MFSLWGKVFDLLVTKKLTNLQIQTNDVSFLKIPNDQTVTEGSTVKFSCQSSQYTDRVTWLKDGVLIENNYHFRVKYNGDLEIQRVLAEDEGFYVCSIGNYDNIKYAQAKLTVNIAASFIKRPVDVTAIEGNYAEFYCKVAGKPEPKVMWKKDGALIEKKNNQNSIISDFEFYQNNELLRINNLNQKTHSGSYTCVAVNPVNTISSDALLQITQAEKIK
;
A
#
# COMPACT_ATOMS: atom_id res chain seq x y z
N MET A 1 -20.96 -33.38 74.58
CA MET A 1 -20.58 -31.96 74.49
C MET A 1 -19.90 -31.65 73.14
N PHE A 2 -20.52 -32.06 72.01
CA PHE A 2 -19.96 -31.90 70.66
C PHE A 2 -21.10 -31.61 69.68
N SER A 3 -21.58 -30.37 69.58
CA SER A 3 -22.60 -30.05 68.55
C SER A 3 -22.68 -28.57 68.13
N LEU A 4 -21.74 -27.73 68.56
CA LEU A 4 -21.72 -26.32 68.16
C LEU A 4 -20.55 -25.98 67.22
N TRP A 5 -19.42 -26.70 67.30
CA TRP A 5 -18.26 -26.44 66.45
C TRP A 5 -18.40 -26.96 65.02
N GLY A 6 -19.04 -28.12 64.79
CA GLY A 6 -19.25 -28.66 63.44
C GLY A 6 -20.15 -27.79 62.56
N LYS A 7 -21.23 -27.25 63.15
CA LYS A 7 -22.13 -26.33 62.44
C LYS A 7 -21.48 -24.98 62.13
N VAL A 8 -20.61 -24.47 63.01
CA VAL A 8 -19.87 -23.22 62.78
C VAL A 8 -18.79 -23.39 61.72
N PHE A 9 -18.11 -24.56 61.69
CA PHE A 9 -17.13 -24.88 60.66
C PHE A 9 -17.78 -25.04 59.28
N ASP A 10 -18.91 -25.75 59.20
CA ASP A 10 -19.69 -25.87 57.96
C ASP A 10 -20.24 -24.52 57.50
N LEU A 11 -20.72 -23.66 58.41
CA LEU A 11 -21.19 -22.31 58.05
C LEU A 11 -20.06 -21.41 57.55
N LEU A 12 -18.85 -21.55 58.12
CA LEU A 12 -17.66 -20.82 57.67
C LEU A 12 -17.17 -21.32 56.31
N VAL A 13 -17.17 -22.64 56.08
CA VAL A 13 -16.81 -23.24 54.78
C VAL A 13 -17.84 -22.88 53.70
N THR A 14 -19.14 -22.99 54.01
CA THR A 14 -20.22 -22.58 53.07
C THR A 14 -20.22 -21.07 52.84
N LYS A 15 -19.99 -20.21 53.85
CA LYS A 15 -19.79 -18.77 53.63
C LYS A 15 -18.58 -18.45 52.76
N LYS A 16 -17.47 -19.19 52.93
CA LYS A 16 -16.25 -19.02 52.12
C LYS A 16 -16.48 -19.42 50.67
N LEU A 17 -17.33 -20.42 50.42
CA LEU A 17 -17.74 -20.85 49.07
C LEU A 17 -18.76 -19.89 48.43
N THR A 18 -19.68 -19.28 49.19
CA THR A 18 -20.65 -18.30 48.65
C THR A 18 -20.05 -16.92 48.37
N ASN A 19 -18.89 -16.59 48.98
CA ASN A 19 -18.13 -15.36 48.71
C ASN A 19 -17.02 -15.52 47.66
N LEU A 20 -16.88 -16.70 47.05
CA LEU A 20 -16.23 -16.80 45.73
C LEU A 20 -17.20 -16.21 44.71
N GLN A 21 -17.31 -14.86 44.70
CA GLN A 21 -17.55 -14.21 43.43
C GLN A 21 -16.41 -14.67 42.54
N ILE A 22 -16.72 -15.49 41.53
CA ILE A 22 -15.83 -15.63 40.39
C ILE A 22 -15.78 -14.21 39.83
N GLN A 23 -14.82 -13.43 40.28
CA GLN A 23 -14.48 -12.18 39.64
C GLN A 23 -13.93 -12.64 38.30
N THR A 24 -14.82 -12.79 37.33
CA THR A 24 -14.46 -13.15 35.97
C THR A 24 -13.58 -12.00 35.51
N ASN A 25 -12.26 -12.18 35.58
CA ASN A 25 -11.31 -11.29 34.95
C ASN A 25 -11.54 -11.45 33.44
N ASP A 26 -12.58 -10.79 32.94
CA ASP A 26 -12.91 -10.75 31.53
C ASP A 26 -11.83 -9.91 30.84
N VAL A 27 -11.08 -10.51 29.93
CA VAL A 27 -10.05 -9.80 29.18
C VAL A 27 -10.73 -8.78 28.27
N SER A 28 -10.18 -7.59 28.11
CA SER A 28 -10.73 -6.58 27.20
C SER A 28 -9.61 -5.84 26.49
N PHE A 29 -9.90 -5.32 25.30
CA PHE A 29 -8.94 -4.49 24.58
C PHE A 29 -8.89 -3.11 25.23
N LEU A 30 -7.70 -2.68 25.65
CA LEU A 30 -7.40 -1.28 25.97
C LEU A 30 -7.06 -0.49 24.69
N LYS A 31 -6.41 -1.17 23.73
CA LYS A 31 -6.16 -0.65 22.39
C LYS A 31 -6.34 -1.77 21.38
N ILE A 32 -6.93 -1.42 20.24
CA ILE A 32 -7.06 -2.28 19.07
C ILE A 32 -6.23 -1.73 17.93
N PRO A 33 -5.78 -2.58 17.00
CA PRO A 33 -5.15 -2.08 15.80
C PRO A 33 -6.16 -1.43 14.87
N ASN A 34 -5.66 -0.52 14.06
CA ASN A 34 -6.44 0.16 13.02
C ASN A 34 -5.74 -0.06 11.69
N ASP A 35 -6.51 -0.04 10.60
CA ASP A 35 -6.01 -0.15 9.24
C ASP A 35 -4.94 0.92 8.97
N GLN A 36 -3.88 0.52 8.26
CA GLN A 36 -2.78 1.40 7.90
C GLN A 36 -2.40 1.21 6.44
N THR A 37 -2.15 2.34 5.78
CA THR A 37 -1.56 2.38 4.44
C THR A 37 -0.17 2.97 4.54
N VAL A 38 0.84 2.22 4.12
CA VAL A 38 2.24 2.63 4.22
C VAL A 38 2.97 2.43 2.90
N THR A 39 4.12 3.08 2.72
CA THR A 39 5.00 2.85 1.57
C THR A 39 5.92 1.66 1.83
N GLU A 40 6.19 0.85 0.81
CA GLU A 40 7.21 -0.20 0.86
C GLU A 40 8.56 0.33 1.38
N GLY A 41 9.26 -0.48 2.18
CA GLY A 41 10.49 -0.13 2.88
C GLY A 41 10.29 0.65 4.18
N SER A 42 9.09 1.11 4.50
CA SER A 42 8.80 1.80 5.78
C SER A 42 8.74 0.81 6.96
N THR A 43 8.64 1.36 8.17
CA THR A 43 8.33 0.58 9.37
C THR A 43 6.91 0.92 9.81
N VAL A 44 6.09 -0.10 10.06
CA VAL A 44 4.72 0.07 10.55
C VAL A 44 4.57 -0.51 11.95
N LYS A 45 3.67 0.10 12.75
CA LYS A 45 3.37 -0.34 14.10
C LYS A 45 1.87 -0.48 14.30
N PHE A 46 1.40 -1.69 14.57
CA PHE A 46 0.02 -1.95 15.00
C PHE A 46 -0.05 -1.98 16.53
N SER A 47 -0.98 -1.21 17.10
CA SER A 47 -1.17 -1.17 18.54
C SER A 47 -2.14 -2.26 18.99
N CYS A 48 -1.79 -3.02 20.02
CA CYS A 48 -2.74 -3.93 20.65
C CYS A 48 -2.41 -4.11 22.13
N GLN A 49 -3.36 -3.79 23.00
CA GLN A 49 -3.15 -3.78 24.44
C GLN A 49 -4.31 -4.47 25.14
N SER A 50 -3.99 -5.37 26.06
CA SER A 50 -4.94 -6.11 26.88
C SER A 50 -5.16 -5.40 28.22
N SER A 51 -6.37 -5.52 28.79
CA SER A 51 -6.67 -5.09 30.16
C SER A 51 -5.98 -5.97 31.21
N GLN A 52 -5.48 -7.12 30.80
CA GLN A 52 -4.64 -8.02 31.59
C GLN A 52 -3.18 -7.97 31.09
N TYR A 53 -2.34 -8.85 31.60
CA TYR A 53 -0.93 -8.94 31.23
C TYR A 53 -0.71 -9.02 29.70
N THR A 54 0.32 -8.32 29.22
CA THR A 54 0.64 -8.17 27.79
C THR A 54 1.36 -9.37 27.19
N ASP A 55 1.87 -10.29 28.02
CA ASP A 55 2.40 -11.60 27.62
C ASP A 55 1.35 -12.51 26.98
N ARG A 56 0.06 -12.16 27.11
CA ARG A 56 -1.08 -12.85 26.48
C ARG A 56 -1.49 -12.25 25.14
N VAL A 57 -0.83 -11.20 24.67
CA VAL A 57 -1.08 -10.60 23.36
C VAL A 57 -0.34 -11.42 22.30
N THR A 58 -1.08 -11.98 21.36
CA THR A 58 -0.54 -12.74 20.22
C THR A 58 -0.98 -12.11 18.91
N TRP A 59 -0.16 -12.26 17.88
CA TRP A 59 -0.42 -11.72 16.55
C TRP A 59 -0.44 -12.84 15.52
N LEU A 60 -1.39 -12.79 14.60
CA LEU A 60 -1.52 -13.71 13.49
C LEU A 60 -1.57 -12.97 12.16
N LYS A 61 -0.94 -13.53 11.13
CA LYS A 61 -1.11 -13.15 9.73
C LYS A 61 -1.52 -14.39 8.96
N ASP A 62 -2.59 -14.29 8.19
CA ASP A 62 -3.12 -15.41 7.38
C ASP A 62 -3.38 -16.70 8.21
N GLY A 63 -3.79 -16.52 9.47
CA GLY A 63 -4.05 -17.61 10.42
C GLY A 63 -2.79 -18.22 11.07
N VAL A 64 -1.60 -17.75 10.70
CA VAL A 64 -0.31 -18.22 11.23
C VAL A 64 0.20 -17.28 12.31
N LEU A 65 0.67 -17.85 13.42
CA LEU A 65 1.27 -17.09 14.53
C LEU A 65 2.53 -16.35 14.04
N ILE A 66 2.62 -15.06 14.37
CA ILE A 66 3.79 -14.24 14.08
C ILE A 66 4.82 -14.40 15.20
N GLU A 67 5.97 -14.97 14.87
CA GLU A 67 7.12 -15.06 15.76
C GLU A 67 8.08 -13.88 15.60
N ASN A 68 8.76 -13.52 16.70
CA ASN A 68 9.75 -12.45 16.70
C ASN A 68 10.96 -12.81 15.85
N ASN A 69 11.30 -11.95 14.89
CA ASN A 69 12.50 -12.08 14.06
C ASN A 69 13.01 -10.68 13.65
N TYR A 70 13.83 -10.60 12.59
CA TYR A 70 14.37 -9.31 12.11
C TYR A 70 13.31 -8.41 11.45
N HIS A 71 12.23 -9.00 10.94
CA HIS A 71 11.16 -8.36 10.19
C HIS A 71 9.95 -8.05 11.08
N PHE A 72 9.47 -9.03 11.83
CA PHE A 72 8.35 -8.92 12.78
C PHE A 72 8.84 -8.83 14.22
N ARG A 73 8.32 -7.87 14.99
CA ARG A 73 8.63 -7.68 16.40
C ARG A 73 7.37 -7.36 17.21
N VAL A 74 6.84 -8.35 17.91
CA VAL A 74 5.87 -8.18 18.99
C VAL A 74 6.61 -7.65 20.23
N LYS A 75 6.26 -6.43 20.63
CA LYS A 75 6.84 -5.73 21.77
C LYS A 75 6.23 -6.22 23.08
N TYR A 76 6.94 -5.95 24.18
CA TYR A 76 6.47 -6.30 25.52
C TYR A 76 5.13 -5.66 25.88
N ASN A 77 4.77 -4.53 25.27
CA ASN A 77 3.50 -3.86 25.48
C ASN A 77 2.35 -4.41 24.60
N GLY A 78 2.59 -5.46 23.82
CA GLY A 78 1.63 -6.10 22.91
C GLY A 78 1.61 -5.54 21.49
N ASP A 79 2.29 -4.43 21.21
CA ASP A 79 2.29 -3.83 19.89
C ASP A 79 3.13 -4.67 18.90
N LEU A 80 2.66 -4.82 17.66
CA LEU A 80 3.41 -5.43 16.57
C LEU A 80 4.13 -4.34 15.77
N GLU A 81 5.45 -4.47 15.59
CA GLU A 81 6.25 -3.68 14.67
C GLU A 81 6.70 -4.55 13.49
N ILE A 82 6.51 -4.06 12.26
CA ILE A 82 6.98 -4.69 11.02
C ILE A 82 8.01 -3.75 10.40
N GLN A 83 9.25 -4.20 10.26
CA GLN A 83 10.38 -3.39 9.79
C GLN A 83 10.63 -3.63 8.30
N ARG A 84 10.91 -2.59 7.51
CA ARG A 84 11.18 -2.72 6.06
C ARG A 84 10.05 -3.46 5.34
N VAL A 85 8.83 -2.94 5.49
CA VAL A 85 7.61 -3.49 4.89
C VAL A 85 7.82 -3.83 3.42
N LEU A 86 7.47 -5.06 3.04
CA LEU A 86 7.50 -5.58 1.67
C LEU A 86 6.08 -5.65 1.10
N ALA A 87 5.95 -5.75 -0.22
CA ALA A 87 4.63 -5.94 -0.85
C ALA A 87 3.87 -7.17 -0.32
N GLU A 88 4.56 -8.24 0.07
CA GLU A 88 3.98 -9.48 0.63
C GLU A 88 3.47 -9.35 2.07
N ASP A 89 3.84 -8.28 2.77
CA ASP A 89 3.32 -7.98 4.11
C ASP A 89 1.89 -7.45 4.08
N GLU A 90 1.42 -6.99 2.92
CA GLU A 90 0.02 -6.59 2.74
C GLU A 90 -0.93 -7.72 3.15
N GLY A 91 -1.97 -7.36 3.89
CA GLY A 91 -2.94 -8.34 4.37
C GLY A 91 -3.58 -7.93 5.68
N PHE A 92 -4.25 -8.89 6.30
CA PHE A 92 -4.91 -8.70 7.59
C PHE A 92 -4.05 -9.25 8.72
N TYR A 93 -3.89 -8.45 9.76
CA TYR A 93 -3.20 -8.78 10.99
C TYR A 93 -4.22 -8.86 12.10
N VAL A 94 -4.25 -10.00 12.79
CA VAL A 94 -5.17 -10.28 13.89
C VAL A 94 -4.39 -10.25 15.19
N CYS A 95 -4.78 -9.36 16.08
CA CYS A 95 -4.38 -9.41 17.48
C CYS A 95 -5.37 -10.28 18.27
N SER A 96 -4.84 -11.18 19.08
CA SER A 96 -5.59 -12.03 19.99
C SER A 96 -5.15 -11.78 21.44
N ILE A 97 -6.11 -11.61 22.34
CA ILE A 97 -5.89 -11.44 23.78
C ILE A 97 -6.68 -12.48 24.57
N GLY A 98 -6.12 -12.93 25.70
CA GLY A 98 -6.80 -13.84 26.62
C GLY A 98 -6.22 -15.25 26.62
N ASN A 99 -6.89 -16.17 27.32
CA ASN A 99 -6.49 -17.58 27.48
C ASN A 99 -7.67 -18.47 27.12
N TYR A 100 -7.39 -19.68 26.62
CA TYR A 100 -8.30 -20.83 26.35
C TYR A 100 -9.82 -20.55 26.31
N ASP A 101 -10.43 -20.21 27.44
CA ASP A 101 -11.88 -20.04 27.59
C ASP A 101 -12.40 -18.60 27.38
N ASN A 102 -11.52 -17.62 27.20
CA ASN A 102 -11.87 -16.20 27.00
C ASN A 102 -10.87 -15.50 26.07
N ILE A 103 -10.87 -15.89 24.79
CA ILE A 103 -10.04 -15.26 23.75
C ILE A 103 -10.87 -14.21 23.00
N LYS A 104 -10.32 -13.01 22.83
CA LYS A 104 -10.90 -11.93 22.02
C LYS A 104 -9.96 -11.54 20.88
N TYR A 105 -10.54 -11.16 19.75
CA TYR A 105 -9.80 -10.83 18.53
C TYR A 105 -10.09 -9.40 18.08
N ALA A 106 -9.07 -8.74 17.56
CA ALA A 106 -9.17 -7.47 16.86
C ALA A 106 -8.29 -7.53 15.61
N GLN A 107 -8.73 -6.92 14.51
CA GLN A 107 -8.06 -7.05 13.21
C GLN A 107 -7.81 -5.68 12.61
N ALA A 108 -6.71 -5.57 11.87
CA ALA A 108 -6.41 -4.43 11.01
C ALA A 108 -5.83 -4.89 9.67
N LYS A 109 -6.10 -4.11 8.63
CA LYS A 109 -5.52 -4.28 7.30
C LYS A 109 -4.26 -3.43 7.14
N LEU A 110 -3.16 -4.04 6.72
CA LEU A 110 -2.02 -3.34 6.15
C LEU A 110 -2.23 -3.23 4.64
N THR A 111 -2.17 -2.02 4.09
CA THR A 111 -2.10 -1.77 2.64
C THR A 111 -0.71 -1.21 2.31
N VAL A 112 -0.05 -1.77 1.30
CA VAL A 112 1.31 -1.38 0.94
C VAL A 112 1.31 -0.67 -0.42
N ASN A 113 1.73 0.60 -0.42
CA ASN A 113 1.97 1.37 -1.62
C ASN A 113 3.41 1.19 -2.09
N ILE A 114 3.60 1.01 -3.39
CA ILE A 114 4.90 0.84 -4.05
C ILE A 114 5.15 2.07 -4.91
N ALA A 115 6.30 2.73 -4.73
CA ALA A 115 6.67 3.92 -5.49
C ALA A 115 6.66 3.68 -7.00
N ALA A 116 6.30 4.69 -7.78
CA ALA A 116 6.40 4.61 -9.22
C ALA A 116 7.88 4.48 -9.64
N SER A 117 8.14 3.63 -10.62
CA SER A 117 9.45 3.42 -11.24
C SER A 117 9.33 3.20 -12.75
N PHE A 118 10.37 3.56 -13.52
CA PHE A 118 10.39 3.33 -14.96
C PHE A 118 10.84 1.90 -15.26
N ILE A 119 10.00 1.14 -15.97
CA ILE A 119 10.39 -0.10 -16.64
C ILE A 119 11.05 0.23 -17.98
N LYS A 120 10.46 1.16 -18.75
CA LYS A 120 11.01 1.65 -20.01
C LYS A 120 10.87 3.16 -20.07
N ARG A 121 11.98 3.85 -20.32
CA ARG A 121 12.03 5.30 -20.51
C ARG A 121 11.81 5.66 -21.98
N PRO A 122 11.26 6.85 -22.27
CA PRO A 122 11.32 7.38 -23.63
C PRO A 122 12.78 7.56 -24.04
N VAL A 123 13.02 7.44 -25.34
CA VAL A 123 14.33 7.59 -25.97
C VAL A 123 14.19 8.58 -27.11
N ASP A 124 15.27 9.28 -27.42
CA ASP A 124 15.30 10.25 -28.52
C ASP A 124 14.94 9.61 -29.85
N VAL A 125 14.18 10.33 -30.67
CA VAL A 125 13.70 9.86 -31.98
C VAL A 125 14.09 10.88 -33.05
N THR A 126 14.68 10.37 -34.13
CA THR A 126 14.81 11.11 -35.39
C THR A 126 13.83 10.53 -36.40
N ALA A 127 12.96 11.36 -36.96
CA ALA A 127 11.90 10.91 -37.88
C ALA A 127 11.75 11.85 -39.08
N ILE A 128 11.15 11.35 -40.15
CA ILE A 128 10.96 12.10 -41.39
C ILE A 128 9.64 12.88 -41.33
N GLU A 129 9.65 14.12 -41.81
CA GLU A 129 8.46 14.97 -41.96
C GLU A 129 7.35 14.25 -42.75
N GLY A 130 6.12 14.35 -42.29
CA GLY A 130 4.95 13.65 -42.84
C GLY A 130 4.74 12.22 -42.33
N ASN A 131 5.75 11.56 -41.75
CA ASN A 131 5.60 10.23 -41.15
C ASN A 131 5.03 10.32 -39.73
N TYR A 132 5.27 9.29 -38.90
CA TYR A 132 4.92 9.26 -37.49
C TYR A 132 6.16 9.01 -36.61
N ALA A 133 6.07 9.39 -35.34
CA ALA A 133 7.03 9.06 -34.28
C ALA A 133 6.32 8.43 -33.09
N GLU A 134 7.03 7.60 -32.33
CA GLU A 134 6.50 6.91 -31.16
C GLU A 134 7.44 7.03 -29.97
N PHE A 135 6.90 7.35 -28.81
CA PHE A 135 7.60 7.36 -27.53
C PHE A 135 6.95 6.37 -26.57
N TYR A 136 7.77 5.50 -25.99
CA TYR A 136 7.35 4.53 -24.98
C TYR A 136 7.73 5.00 -23.58
N CYS A 137 6.80 4.88 -22.65
CA CYS A 137 7.00 5.13 -21.23
C CYS A 137 6.24 4.09 -20.42
N LYS A 138 6.93 3.01 -20.07
CA LYS A 138 6.34 1.91 -19.28
C LYS A 138 6.74 2.07 -17.82
N VAL A 139 5.77 1.99 -16.92
CA VAL A 139 6.01 2.22 -15.49
C VAL A 139 5.43 1.11 -14.62
N ALA A 140 6.02 0.93 -13.44
CA ALA A 140 5.50 0.07 -12.38
C ALA A 140 5.22 0.92 -11.14
N GLY A 141 4.31 0.46 -10.29
CA GLY A 141 4.00 1.06 -9.00
C GLY A 141 2.65 0.55 -8.49
N LYS A 142 2.38 0.79 -7.20
CA LYS A 142 1.11 0.46 -6.56
C LYS A 142 0.65 1.61 -5.67
N PRO A 143 -0.55 2.17 -5.86
CA PRO A 143 -1.44 2.00 -7.02
C PRO A 143 -0.76 2.23 -8.38
N GLU A 144 -1.36 1.69 -9.44
CA GLU A 144 -0.87 1.83 -10.82
C GLU A 144 -0.63 3.33 -11.14
N PRO A 145 0.60 3.72 -11.54
CA PRO A 145 0.88 5.13 -11.79
C PRO A 145 0.13 5.68 -13.00
N LYS A 146 -0.41 6.89 -12.88
CA LYS A 146 -1.03 7.60 -14.00
C LYS A 146 0.06 8.22 -14.90
N VAL A 147 0.10 7.82 -16.16
CA VAL A 147 1.03 8.34 -17.18
C VAL A 147 0.42 9.53 -17.93
N MET A 148 1.22 10.59 -18.10
CA MET A 148 0.90 11.80 -18.84
C MET A 148 2.11 12.24 -19.66
N TRP A 149 1.87 12.93 -20.78
CA TRP A 149 2.93 13.44 -21.64
C TRP A 149 2.90 14.96 -21.70
N LYS A 150 4.08 15.56 -21.74
CA LYS A 150 4.28 16.98 -22.01
C LYS A 150 5.12 17.17 -23.26
N LYS A 151 4.84 18.22 -24.02
CA LYS A 151 5.71 18.74 -25.08
C LYS A 151 6.25 20.10 -24.64
N ASP A 152 7.56 20.25 -24.60
CA ASP A 152 8.25 21.49 -24.21
C ASP A 152 7.70 22.08 -22.89
N GLY A 153 7.42 21.20 -21.93
CA GLY A 153 6.86 21.55 -20.62
C GLY A 153 5.34 21.72 -20.55
N ALA A 154 4.65 21.83 -21.69
CA ALA A 154 3.19 21.94 -21.75
C ALA A 154 2.50 20.57 -21.84
N LEU A 155 1.42 20.36 -21.06
CA LEU A 155 0.68 19.10 -21.06
C LEU A 155 0.02 18.85 -22.43
N ILE A 156 0.15 17.63 -22.95
CA ILE A 156 -0.58 17.20 -24.15
C ILE A 156 -1.96 16.72 -23.70
N GLU A 157 -2.99 17.52 -23.94
CA GLU A 157 -4.36 17.22 -23.56
C GLU A 157 -5.01 16.21 -24.52
N LYS A 158 -5.77 15.24 -23.98
CA LYS A 158 -6.71 14.45 -24.78
C LYS A 158 -7.88 15.34 -25.18
N LYS A 159 -8.04 15.66 -26.46
CA LYS A 159 -9.24 16.33 -26.95
C LYS A 159 -10.41 15.33 -26.95
N ASN A 160 -11.36 15.50 -26.03
CA ASN A 160 -12.57 14.67 -25.93
C ASN A 160 -13.72 15.14 -26.84
N ASN A 161 -13.44 15.72 -27.99
CA ASN A 161 -14.49 16.34 -28.80
C ASN A 161 -14.95 15.37 -29.89
N GLN A 162 -16.16 14.81 -29.72
CA GLN A 162 -16.89 14.00 -30.71
C GLN A 162 -17.12 14.70 -32.07
N ASN A 163 -16.67 15.95 -32.24
CA ASN A 163 -16.77 16.75 -33.46
C ASN A 163 -15.46 17.50 -33.84
N SER A 164 -14.27 17.05 -33.40
CA SER A 164 -13.02 17.76 -33.72
C SER A 164 -11.94 16.84 -34.30
N ILE A 165 -11.58 17.15 -35.55
CA ILE A 165 -10.28 17.01 -36.23
C ILE A 165 -9.27 16.15 -35.47
N ILE A 166 -8.93 14.99 -36.06
CA ILE A 166 -7.85 14.07 -35.69
C ILE A 166 -6.72 14.84 -34.99
N SER A 167 -6.50 14.60 -33.69
CA SER A 167 -5.32 15.15 -33.01
C SER A 167 -4.09 14.42 -33.54
N ASP A 168 -3.04 15.16 -33.91
CA ASP A 168 -1.76 14.55 -34.33
C ASP A 168 -1.16 13.65 -33.24
N PHE A 169 -1.59 13.82 -31.98
CA PHE A 169 -1.23 13.00 -30.84
C PHE A 169 -2.25 11.89 -30.57
N GLU A 170 -1.78 10.65 -30.50
CA GLU A 170 -2.55 9.46 -30.14
C GLU A 170 -1.91 8.76 -28.94
N PHE A 171 -2.74 8.25 -28.04
CA PHE A 171 -2.31 7.59 -26.80
C PHE A 171 -2.82 6.16 -26.76
N TYR A 172 -1.92 5.21 -26.52
CA TYR A 172 -2.26 3.80 -26.37
C TYR A 172 -1.79 3.27 -25.01
N GLN A 173 -2.31 2.09 -24.62
CA GLN A 173 -1.86 1.35 -23.43
C GLN A 173 -1.84 2.24 -22.17
N ASN A 174 -2.98 2.81 -21.78
CA ASN A 174 -3.07 3.73 -20.63
C ASN A 174 -2.10 4.93 -20.68
N ASN A 175 -1.80 5.42 -21.90
CA ASN A 175 -0.84 6.49 -22.21
C ASN A 175 0.63 6.08 -22.11
N GLU A 176 0.97 4.80 -21.95
CA GLU A 176 2.36 4.34 -21.98
C GLU A 176 3.00 4.46 -23.38
N LEU A 177 2.19 4.60 -24.44
CA LEU A 177 2.67 4.88 -25.79
C LEU A 177 2.04 6.19 -26.30
N LEU A 178 2.90 7.17 -26.60
CA LEU A 178 2.55 8.38 -27.33
C LEU A 178 2.96 8.20 -28.79
N ARG A 179 1.99 8.26 -29.70
CA ARG A 179 2.22 8.32 -31.15
C ARG A 179 1.91 9.72 -31.65
N ILE A 180 2.78 10.23 -32.52
CA ILE A 180 2.62 11.53 -33.17
C ILE A 180 2.56 11.27 -34.67
N ASN A 181 1.41 11.50 -35.30
CA ASN A 181 1.21 11.30 -36.73
C ASN A 181 1.47 12.60 -37.50
N ASN A 182 1.60 12.49 -38.83
CA ASN A 182 1.75 13.61 -39.77
C ASN A 182 2.79 14.64 -39.29
N LEU A 183 3.99 14.16 -38.98
CA LEU A 183 5.05 14.95 -38.37
C LEU A 183 5.31 16.26 -39.13
N ASN A 184 5.42 17.37 -38.40
CA ASN A 184 5.72 18.69 -38.92
C ASN A 184 6.89 19.28 -38.14
N GLN A 185 7.94 19.72 -38.85
CA GLN A 185 9.18 20.11 -38.20
C GLN A 185 9.00 21.27 -37.22
N LYS A 186 8.12 22.23 -37.52
CA LYS A 186 7.92 23.45 -36.71
C LYS A 186 7.06 23.21 -35.47
N THR A 187 6.05 22.34 -35.57
CA THR A 187 5.08 22.15 -34.48
C THR A 187 5.41 20.95 -33.61
N HIS A 188 6.02 19.89 -34.17
CA HIS A 188 6.22 18.62 -33.48
C HIS A 188 7.66 18.41 -32.96
N SER A 189 8.68 19.03 -33.54
CA SER A 189 10.03 18.95 -32.95
C SER A 189 10.05 19.55 -31.53
N GLY A 190 10.86 19.00 -30.64
CA GLY A 190 10.98 19.47 -29.26
C GLY A 190 11.20 18.34 -28.26
N SER A 191 11.18 18.70 -26.98
CA SER A 191 11.32 17.75 -25.87
C SER A 191 9.97 17.17 -25.48
N TYR A 192 9.91 15.85 -25.36
CA TYR A 192 8.76 15.09 -24.89
C TYR A 192 9.06 14.48 -23.53
N THR A 193 8.32 14.91 -22.51
CA THR A 193 8.48 14.42 -21.15
C THR A 193 7.36 13.44 -20.83
N CYS A 194 7.72 12.20 -20.48
CA CYS A 194 6.79 11.32 -19.78
C CYS A 194 6.79 11.66 -18.29
N VAL A 195 5.61 11.81 -17.72
CA VAL A 195 5.40 12.00 -16.28
C VAL A 195 4.49 10.88 -15.77
N ALA A 196 4.96 10.16 -14.75
CA ALA A 196 4.17 9.14 -14.06
C ALA A 196 3.99 9.51 -12.59
N VAL A 197 2.77 9.42 -12.09
CA VAL A 197 2.42 9.80 -10.72
C VAL A 197 1.62 8.71 -10.03
N ASN A 198 1.97 8.41 -8.79
CA ASN A 198 1.13 7.67 -7.87
C ASN A 198 1.12 8.39 -6.48
N PRO A 199 0.36 7.90 -5.48
CA PRO A 199 0.30 8.53 -4.16
C PRO A 199 1.64 8.60 -3.40
N VAL A 200 2.66 7.85 -3.83
CA VAL A 200 3.98 7.82 -3.17
C VAL A 200 4.91 8.86 -3.77
N ASN A 201 5.01 8.92 -5.10
CA ASN A 201 5.93 9.81 -5.79
C ASN A 201 5.43 10.23 -7.18
N THR A 202 6.15 11.19 -7.76
CA THR A 202 6.07 11.56 -9.17
C THR A 202 7.45 11.39 -9.78
N ILE A 203 7.53 10.73 -10.94
CA ILE A 203 8.76 10.53 -11.70
C ILE A 203 8.58 11.08 -13.11
N SER A 204 9.66 11.58 -13.72
CA SER A 204 9.65 12.05 -15.10
C SER A 204 10.91 11.63 -15.87
N SER A 205 10.79 11.55 -17.19
CA SER A 205 11.89 11.27 -18.10
C SER A 205 11.63 11.92 -19.44
N ASP A 206 12.65 12.54 -20.01
CA ASP A 206 12.58 13.31 -21.25
C ASP A 206 13.15 12.53 -22.44
N ALA A 207 12.71 12.87 -23.63
CA ALA A 207 13.30 12.46 -24.91
C ALA A 207 13.10 13.55 -25.96
N LEU A 208 14.06 13.68 -26.88
CA LEU A 208 14.03 14.66 -27.96
C LEU A 208 13.42 14.08 -29.24
N LEU A 209 12.50 14.82 -29.87
CA LEU A 209 12.06 14.57 -31.24
C LEU A 209 12.78 15.51 -32.21
N GLN A 210 13.57 14.94 -33.11
CA GLN A 210 14.16 15.65 -34.25
C GLN A 210 13.46 15.22 -35.54
N ILE A 211 13.00 16.19 -36.33
CA ILE A 211 12.31 15.93 -37.59
C ILE A 211 13.16 16.41 -38.76
N THR A 212 13.43 15.53 -39.71
CA THR A 212 14.20 15.79 -40.92
C THR A 212 13.32 15.74 -42.16
N GLN A 213 13.68 16.46 -43.22
CA GLN A 213 13.02 16.32 -44.52
C GLN A 213 13.48 15.02 -45.20
N ALA A 214 12.63 14.46 -46.05
CA ALA A 214 13.05 13.37 -46.94
C ALA A 214 14.13 13.89 -47.92
N GLU A 215 15.16 13.09 -48.15
CA GLU A 215 16.15 13.42 -49.19
C GLU A 215 15.44 13.46 -50.55
N LYS A 216 15.53 14.60 -51.24
CA LYS A 216 15.12 14.68 -52.65
C LYS A 216 16.15 13.90 -53.47
N ILE A 217 15.78 12.71 -53.93
CA ILE A 217 16.54 12.01 -54.98
C ILE A 217 16.48 12.91 -56.21
N LYS A 218 17.65 13.46 -56.59
CA LYS A 218 17.83 14.27 -57.80
C LYS A 218 17.86 13.41 -59.04
#